data_AF-A0A0X3Q7M1-F1
#
_entry.id   AF-A0A0X3Q7M1-F1
#
_cell.length_a   1.000
_cell.length_b   1.000
_cell.length_c   1.000
_cell.angle_alpha   90.00
_cell.angle_beta   90.00
_cell.angle_gamma   90.00
#
_symmetry.space_group_name_H-M   'P 1'
#
loop_
_entity.id
_entity.type
_entity.pdbx_description
1 polymer ?
#
loop_
_entity_poly.entity_id
_entity_poly.type
_entity_poly.pdbx_seq_one_letter_code
_entity_poly.pdbx_strand_id
1 'polypeptide(L)'
;MRSITFSLNIAGRLRYQLLRLQAHQCSYFVENKFDFFSVTTPTPRILHCQLNRPAKLNAMTLESWSELHSIFENLHEDTIYRCAIISGSGRSFSAGIDLLSFKSVLDQATGDDPSRIAIKTRKFLRNIQKTFLSIQKCHKPVISAIHGACVGGAVDLVAATDIRFCSSDAWFQVKETELGFTADIGTLQLLPAAIGSDSLARELILTGRRFYAEEAFRVGFVR
;
A
#
# COMPACT_ATOMS: atom_id res chain seq x y z
N MET A 1 23.25 -61.92 -14.99
CA MET A 1 22.64 -60.95 -15.92
C MET A 1 21.77 -59.98 -15.13
N ARG A 2 22.12 -58.69 -15.21
CA ARG A 2 21.35 -57.45 -14.99
C ARG A 2 20.12 -57.46 -14.06
N SER A 3 20.28 -56.85 -12.89
CA SER A 3 19.21 -56.12 -12.20
C SER A 3 19.57 -54.63 -12.24
N ILE A 4 18.87 -53.85 -13.06
CA ILE A 4 18.89 -52.39 -13.04
C ILE A 4 17.48 -51.94 -13.40
N THR A 5 16.72 -51.41 -12.44
CA THR A 5 15.95 -50.16 -12.59
C THR A 5 15.10 -49.90 -11.33
N PHE A 6 15.60 -49.09 -10.40
CA PHE A 6 14.75 -48.42 -9.40
C PHE A 6 15.42 -47.14 -8.90
N SER A 7 15.80 -46.23 -9.80
CA SER A 7 16.39 -44.94 -9.42
C SER A 7 16.15 -43.88 -10.50
N LEU A 8 14.90 -43.60 -10.83
CA LEU A 8 14.50 -42.53 -11.76
C LEU A 8 13.06 -42.07 -11.48
N ASN A 9 12.81 -41.44 -10.32
CA ASN A 9 11.58 -40.64 -10.17
C ASN A 9 11.53 -39.65 -8.99
N ILE A 10 12.60 -39.52 -8.20
CA ILE A 10 12.59 -38.64 -7.02
C ILE A 10 12.66 -37.16 -7.44
N ALA A 11 13.55 -36.81 -8.37
CA ALA A 11 13.69 -35.44 -8.88
C ALA A 11 12.43 -34.97 -9.66
N GLY A 12 11.78 -35.89 -10.39
CA GLY A 12 10.53 -35.60 -11.11
C GLY A 12 9.36 -35.35 -10.15
N ARG A 13 9.19 -36.19 -9.12
CA ARG A 13 8.19 -35.98 -8.06
C ARG A 13 8.42 -34.72 -7.25
N LEU A 14 9.66 -34.40 -6.87
CA LEU A 14 10.01 -33.16 -6.18
C LEU A 14 9.73 -31.94 -7.03
N ARG A 15 10.07 -31.96 -8.33
CA ARG A 15 9.76 -30.86 -9.26
C ARG A 15 8.25 -30.69 -9.44
N TYR A 16 7.50 -31.78 -9.50
CA TYR A 16 6.03 -31.75 -9.61
C TYR A 16 5.34 -31.29 -8.33
N GLN A 17 5.85 -31.68 -7.15
CA GLN A 17 5.38 -31.17 -5.85
C GLN A 17 5.74 -29.71 -5.63
N LEU A 18 6.94 -29.27 -6.03
CA LEU A 18 7.35 -27.86 -6.02
C LEU A 18 6.49 -27.02 -6.97
N LEU A 19 6.21 -27.52 -8.18
CA LEU A 19 5.28 -26.87 -9.12
C LEU A 19 3.85 -26.83 -8.59
N ARG A 20 3.38 -27.85 -7.87
CA ARG A 20 2.06 -27.87 -7.21
C ARG A 20 1.98 -26.94 -6.00
N LEU A 21 3.04 -26.84 -5.19
CA LEU A 21 3.11 -25.90 -4.06
C LEU A 21 3.23 -24.45 -4.56
N GLN A 22 3.98 -24.21 -5.64
CA GLN A 22 3.99 -22.95 -6.36
C GLN A 22 2.62 -22.65 -6.99
N ALA A 23 1.91 -23.64 -7.53
CA ALA A 23 0.56 -23.43 -8.04
C ALA A 23 -0.44 -23.07 -6.92
N HIS A 24 -0.27 -23.58 -5.70
CA HIS A 24 -1.12 -23.27 -4.55
C HIS A 24 -0.83 -21.91 -3.88
N GLN A 25 0.38 -21.36 -3.98
CA GLN A 25 0.69 -20.02 -3.43
C GLN A 25 0.44 -18.89 -4.44
N CYS A 26 0.64 -19.15 -5.73
CA CYS A 26 0.23 -18.23 -6.80
C CYS A 26 -1.30 -18.06 -6.86
N SER A 27 -2.05 -18.95 -6.19
CA SER A 27 -3.49 -19.05 -6.28
C SER A 27 -4.20 -17.89 -5.60
N TYR A 28 -3.69 -17.35 -4.49
CA TYR A 28 -4.40 -16.32 -3.72
C TYR A 28 -4.82 -15.12 -4.57
N PHE A 29 -3.88 -14.53 -5.30
CA PHE A 29 -4.13 -13.34 -6.13
C PHE A 29 -4.88 -13.64 -7.43
N VAL A 30 -4.96 -14.91 -7.83
CA VAL A 30 -5.71 -15.36 -9.01
C VAL A 30 -7.16 -15.70 -8.63
N GLU A 31 -7.37 -16.24 -7.43
CA GLU A 31 -8.65 -16.73 -6.93
C GLU A 31 -9.46 -15.64 -6.22
N ASN A 32 -8.80 -14.64 -5.62
CA ASN A 32 -9.48 -13.54 -4.94
C ASN A 32 -9.69 -12.35 -5.87
N LYS A 33 -10.92 -11.83 -5.86
CA LYS A 33 -11.27 -10.55 -6.48
C LYS A 33 -11.22 -9.46 -5.42
N PHE A 34 -10.73 -8.31 -5.84
CA PHE A 34 -10.65 -7.10 -5.03
C PHE A 34 -11.55 -6.04 -5.68
N ASP A 35 -12.34 -5.36 -4.87
CA ASP A 35 -13.25 -4.31 -5.33
C ASP A 35 -12.52 -2.98 -5.55
N PHE A 36 -11.43 -2.75 -4.81
CA PHE A 36 -10.70 -1.48 -4.80
C PHE A 36 -9.36 -1.54 -5.52
N PHE A 37 -8.88 -2.74 -5.85
CA PHE A 37 -7.60 -2.96 -6.51
C PHE A 37 -7.75 -3.87 -7.74
N SER A 38 -7.03 -3.55 -8.81
CA SER A 38 -6.71 -4.50 -9.86
C SER A 38 -5.36 -5.11 -9.56
N VAL A 39 -5.32 -6.42 -9.32
CA VAL A 39 -4.10 -7.15 -9.01
C VAL A 39 -3.72 -8.04 -10.19
N THR A 40 -2.53 -7.81 -10.76
CA THR A 40 -2.07 -8.52 -11.97
C THR A 40 -0.61 -8.94 -11.87
N THR A 41 -0.16 -9.73 -12.84
CA THR A 41 1.24 -10.17 -12.99
C THR A 41 1.76 -9.75 -14.36
N PRO A 42 2.18 -8.49 -14.55
CA PRO A 42 2.57 -7.97 -15.86
C PRO A 42 3.82 -8.68 -16.41
N THR A 43 4.69 -9.13 -15.51
CA THR A 43 5.86 -9.95 -15.82
C THR A 43 6.01 -11.03 -14.75
N PRO A 44 6.62 -12.19 -15.06
CA PRO A 44 6.79 -13.26 -14.09
C PRO A 44 7.40 -12.77 -12.77
N ARG A 45 6.77 -13.16 -11.65
CA ARG A 45 7.19 -12.85 -10.27
C ARG A 45 7.10 -11.38 -9.84
N ILE A 46 6.45 -10.53 -10.63
CA ILE A 46 6.13 -9.15 -10.23
C ILE A 46 4.63 -9.04 -10.00
N LEU A 47 4.24 -8.69 -8.77
CA LEU A 47 2.85 -8.40 -8.45
C LEU A 47 2.59 -6.92 -8.75
N HIS A 48 1.55 -6.61 -9.50
CA HIS A 48 1.13 -5.23 -9.74
C HIS A 48 -0.23 -5.02 -9.07
N CYS A 49 -0.24 -4.18 -8.03
CA CYS A 49 -1.41 -3.77 -7.29
C CYS A 49 -1.79 -2.35 -7.72
N GLN A 50 -2.84 -2.22 -8.51
CA GLN A 50 -3.30 -0.92 -9.01
C GLN A 50 -4.59 -0.49 -8.29
N LEU A 51 -4.60 0.68 -7.66
CA LEU A 51 -5.83 1.28 -7.14
C LEU A 51 -6.82 1.46 -8.29
N ASN A 52 -8.07 1.03 -8.09
CA ASN A 52 -9.02 0.85 -9.17
C ASN A 52 -10.40 1.49 -8.91
N ARG A 53 -10.40 2.74 -8.42
CA ARG A 53 -11.60 3.59 -8.36
C ARG A 53 -11.39 4.89 -9.14
N PRO A 54 -11.08 4.84 -10.45
CA PRO A 54 -10.66 6.01 -11.21
C PRO A 54 -11.75 7.10 -11.26
N ALA A 55 -13.03 6.70 -11.30
CA ALA A 55 -14.18 7.62 -11.24
C ALA A 55 -14.28 8.43 -9.93
N LYS A 56 -13.60 7.96 -8.86
CA LYS A 56 -13.49 8.63 -7.55
C LYS A 56 -12.04 9.02 -7.23
N LEU A 57 -11.19 9.14 -8.25
CA LEU A 57 -9.77 9.48 -8.09
C LEU A 57 -9.03 8.54 -7.12
N ASN A 58 -9.41 7.27 -7.10
CA ASN A 58 -8.83 6.26 -6.22
C ASN A 58 -8.87 6.68 -4.74
N ALA A 59 -9.91 7.43 -4.33
CA ALA A 59 -10.16 7.69 -2.92
C ALA A 59 -10.31 6.36 -2.18
N MET A 60 -9.68 6.24 -1.02
CA MET A 60 -9.57 5.00 -0.25
C MET A 60 -10.61 4.98 0.87
N THR A 61 -11.43 3.94 0.87
CA THR A 61 -12.36 3.64 1.96
C THR A 61 -11.70 2.72 2.98
N LEU A 62 -12.38 2.43 4.08
CA LEU A 62 -11.92 1.43 5.05
C LEU A 62 -11.77 0.05 4.44
N GLU A 63 -12.69 -0.32 3.55
CA GLU A 63 -12.66 -1.58 2.81
C GLU A 63 -11.44 -1.62 1.88
N SER A 64 -11.11 -0.51 1.22
CA SER A 64 -9.86 -0.40 0.45
C SER A 64 -8.64 -0.67 1.32
N TRP A 65 -8.57 -0.12 2.54
CA TRP A 65 -7.46 -0.36 3.44
C TRP A 65 -7.39 -1.81 3.93
N SER A 66 -8.53 -2.46 4.13
CA SER A 66 -8.60 -3.88 4.50
C SER A 66 -8.13 -4.80 3.37
N GLU A 67 -8.54 -4.52 2.13
CA GLU A 67 -8.06 -5.24 0.95
C GLU A 67 -6.55 -5.08 0.78
N LEU A 68 -6.05 -3.85 0.89
CA LEU A 68 -4.62 -3.56 0.78
C LEU A 68 -3.82 -4.31 1.86
N HIS A 69 -4.31 -4.33 3.10
CA HIS A 69 -3.68 -5.10 4.17
C HIS A 69 -3.60 -6.58 3.81
N SER A 70 -4.71 -7.15 3.34
CA SER A 70 -4.81 -8.56 2.94
C SER A 70 -3.87 -8.89 1.79
N ILE A 71 -3.76 -8.01 0.79
CA ILE A 71 -2.82 -8.16 -0.33
C ILE A 71 -1.38 -8.28 0.18
N PHE A 72 -0.96 -7.38 1.07
CA PHE A 72 0.44 -7.34 1.52
C PHE A 72 0.79 -8.39 2.58
N GLU A 73 -0.15 -8.82 3.41
CA GLU A 73 0.05 -9.98 4.30
C GLU A 73 0.21 -11.27 3.48
N ASN A 74 -0.63 -11.49 2.45
CA ASN A 74 -0.49 -12.65 1.59
C ASN A 74 0.77 -12.58 0.73
N LEU A 75 1.13 -11.38 0.25
CA LEU A 75 2.38 -11.19 -0.47
C LEU A 75 3.59 -11.46 0.44
N HIS A 76 3.53 -11.11 1.73
CA HIS A 76 4.61 -11.37 2.68
C HIS A 76 4.93 -12.86 2.82
N GLU A 77 3.91 -13.73 2.77
CA GLU A 77 4.06 -15.20 2.87
C GLU A 77 4.29 -15.89 1.51
N ASP A 78 3.99 -15.21 0.39
CA ASP A 78 4.12 -15.80 -0.94
C ASP A 78 5.58 -16.11 -1.32
N THR A 79 5.84 -17.27 -1.95
CA THR A 79 7.21 -17.69 -2.29
C THR A 79 7.59 -17.46 -3.76
N ILE A 80 6.67 -16.89 -4.55
CA ILE A 80 6.77 -16.80 -6.02
C ILE A 80 7.12 -15.38 -6.44
N TYR A 81 6.37 -14.40 -5.94
CA TYR A 81 6.60 -12.99 -6.18
C TYR A 81 7.87 -12.52 -5.47
N ARG A 82 8.62 -11.66 -6.16
CA ARG A 82 9.89 -11.12 -5.69
C ARG A 82 9.84 -9.62 -5.45
N CYS A 83 8.84 -8.95 -6.00
CA CYS A 83 8.65 -7.51 -5.91
C CYS A 83 7.17 -7.20 -6.17
N ALA A 84 6.70 -6.11 -5.57
CA ALA A 84 5.39 -5.55 -5.87
C ALA A 84 5.51 -4.10 -6.38
N ILE A 85 4.60 -3.76 -7.29
CA ILE A 85 4.40 -2.39 -7.78
C ILE A 85 3.02 -1.93 -7.32
N ILE A 86 2.95 -0.77 -6.68
CA ILE A 86 1.71 -0.06 -6.38
C ILE A 86 1.54 1.11 -7.36
N SER A 87 0.38 1.24 -7.98
CA SER A 87 0.07 2.39 -8.86
C SER A 87 -1.40 2.79 -8.74
N GLY A 88 -1.80 3.90 -9.35
CA GLY A 88 -3.22 4.26 -9.52
C GLY A 88 -3.72 4.02 -10.95
N SER A 89 -5.01 3.79 -11.12
CA SER A 89 -5.67 3.84 -12.43
C SER A 89 -6.26 5.23 -12.71
N GLY A 90 -6.47 5.56 -13.98
CA GLY A 90 -7.06 6.84 -14.39
C GLY A 90 -6.10 8.03 -14.28
N ARG A 91 -6.63 9.21 -13.93
CA ARG A 91 -5.90 10.50 -14.05
C ARG A 91 -5.00 10.88 -12.86
N SER A 92 -5.10 10.16 -11.74
CA SER A 92 -4.33 10.45 -10.52
C SER A 92 -4.01 9.14 -9.80
N PHE A 93 -2.93 9.15 -9.02
CA PHE A 93 -2.59 8.06 -8.13
C PHE A 93 -3.69 7.84 -7.10
N SER A 94 -3.94 8.83 -6.22
CA SER A 94 -5.07 8.81 -5.27
C SER A 94 -5.36 10.18 -4.65
N ALA A 95 -6.64 10.49 -4.49
CA ALA A 95 -7.13 11.65 -3.74
C ALA A 95 -7.10 11.46 -2.20
N GLY A 96 -6.57 10.34 -1.70
CA GLY A 96 -6.47 10.08 -0.27
C GLY A 96 -7.72 9.41 0.30
N ILE A 97 -8.10 9.77 1.52
CA ILE A 97 -9.26 9.18 2.19
C ILE A 97 -10.58 9.55 1.52
N ASP A 98 -11.48 8.57 1.39
CA ASP A 98 -12.86 8.80 0.98
C ASP A 98 -13.63 9.45 2.16
N LEU A 99 -13.89 10.76 2.05
CA LEU A 99 -14.49 11.54 3.15
C LEU A 99 -15.88 11.06 3.56
N LEU A 100 -16.65 10.43 2.65
CA LEU A 100 -17.96 9.87 2.99
C LEU A 100 -17.81 8.61 3.83
N SER A 101 -16.88 7.72 3.46
CA SER A 101 -16.51 6.55 4.26
C SER A 101 -16.01 6.99 5.63
N PHE A 102 -15.16 8.01 5.70
CA PHE A 102 -14.62 8.51 6.98
C PHE A 102 -15.68 9.15 7.88
N LYS A 103 -16.63 9.91 7.32
CA LYS A 103 -17.73 10.49 8.10
C LYS A 103 -18.53 9.42 8.85
N SER A 104 -18.77 8.27 8.21
CA SER A 104 -19.50 7.16 8.85
C SER A 104 -18.81 6.61 10.10
N VAL A 105 -17.47 6.73 10.18
CA VAL A 105 -16.68 6.37 11.35
C VAL A 105 -16.87 7.38 12.47
N LEU A 106 -16.82 8.67 12.13
CA LEU A 106 -17.02 9.75 13.10
C LEU A 106 -18.43 9.68 13.70
N ASP A 107 -19.45 9.38 12.88
CA ASP A 107 -20.84 9.26 13.35
C ASP A 107 -21.00 8.08 14.33
N GLN A 108 -20.29 6.96 14.11
CA GLN A 108 -20.28 5.81 15.03
C GLN A 108 -19.53 6.06 16.35
N ALA A 109 -18.76 7.15 16.43
CA ALA A 109 -18.05 7.55 17.65
C ALA A 109 -18.91 8.45 18.57
N THR A 110 -20.22 8.57 18.30
CA THR A 110 -21.16 9.38 19.10
C THR A 110 -21.92 8.55 20.13
N GLY A 111 -22.36 9.18 21.22
CA GLY A 111 -23.24 8.57 22.23
C GLY A 111 -22.58 7.90 23.44
N ASP A 112 -21.24 7.77 23.43
CA ASP A 112 -20.45 7.26 24.56
C ASP A 112 -19.74 8.39 25.34
N ASP A 113 -19.21 8.08 26.53
CA ASP A 113 -18.31 8.99 27.24
C ASP A 113 -16.93 9.11 26.55
N PRO A 114 -16.18 10.21 26.77
CA PRO A 114 -14.91 10.46 26.09
C PRO A 114 -13.87 9.33 26.23
N SER A 115 -13.86 8.59 27.34
CA SER A 115 -12.88 7.52 27.57
C SER A 115 -13.18 6.29 26.70
N ARG A 116 -14.46 5.91 26.60
CA ARG A 116 -14.90 4.80 25.73
C ARG A 116 -14.68 5.13 24.26
N ILE A 117 -14.97 6.37 23.85
CA ILE A 117 -14.67 6.86 22.50
C ILE A 117 -13.16 6.73 22.22
N ALA A 118 -12.30 7.21 23.12
CA ALA A 118 -10.85 7.16 22.93
C ALA A 118 -10.32 5.71 22.75
N ILE A 119 -10.84 4.75 23.51
CA ILE A 119 -10.47 3.33 23.38
C ILE A 119 -10.88 2.77 22.01
N LYS A 120 -12.12 3.05 21.57
CA LYS A 120 -12.64 2.61 20.27
C LYS A 120 -11.83 3.23 19.12
N THR A 121 -11.61 4.55 19.16
CA THR A 121 -10.82 5.29 18.17
C THR A 121 -9.39 4.76 18.10
N ARG A 122 -8.74 4.53 19.24
CA ARG A 122 -7.39 3.96 19.27
C ARG A 122 -7.35 2.58 18.62
N LYS A 123 -8.30 1.70 18.90
CA LYS A 123 -8.38 0.36 18.29
C LYS A 123 -8.57 0.45 16.77
N PHE A 124 -9.45 1.35 16.34
CA PHE A 124 -9.70 1.63 14.93
C PHE A 124 -8.44 2.13 14.21
N LEU A 125 -7.79 3.18 14.72
CA LEU A 125 -6.55 3.72 14.15
C LEU A 125 -5.43 2.67 14.09
N ARG A 126 -5.28 1.85 15.14
CA ARG A 126 -4.32 0.74 15.15
C ARG A 126 -4.58 -0.28 14.05
N ASN A 127 -5.84 -0.53 13.70
CA ASN A 127 -6.16 -1.45 12.62
C ASN A 127 -5.82 -0.85 11.25
N ILE A 128 -6.04 0.45 11.04
CA ILE A 128 -5.64 1.12 9.80
C ILE A 128 -4.12 1.19 9.65
N GLN A 129 -3.42 1.53 10.74
CA GLN A 129 -1.95 1.54 10.75
C GLN A 129 -1.34 0.18 10.36
N LYS A 130 -2.01 -0.94 10.66
CA LYS A 130 -1.54 -2.28 10.25
C LYS A 130 -1.49 -2.43 8.73
N THR A 131 -2.36 -1.76 7.98
CA THR A 131 -2.34 -1.76 6.52
C THR A 131 -1.01 -1.25 5.96
N PHE A 132 -0.54 -0.09 6.44
CA PHE A 132 0.72 0.49 5.97
C PHE A 132 1.94 -0.22 6.57
N LEU A 133 1.81 -0.74 7.79
CA LEU A 133 2.85 -1.55 8.41
C LEU A 133 3.05 -2.90 7.70
N SER A 134 2.01 -3.52 7.12
CA SER A 134 2.19 -4.77 6.37
C SER A 134 2.99 -4.57 5.09
N ILE A 135 2.93 -3.38 4.48
CA ILE A 135 3.80 -2.99 3.37
C ILE A 135 5.26 -2.91 3.84
N GLN A 136 5.53 -2.16 4.91
CA GLN A 136 6.90 -2.01 5.46
C GLN A 136 7.50 -3.33 5.96
N LYS A 137 6.66 -4.25 6.45
CA LYS A 137 7.08 -5.57 6.90
C LYS A 137 7.16 -6.60 5.78
N CYS A 138 6.71 -6.27 4.57
CA CYS A 138 6.80 -7.20 3.46
C CYS A 138 8.27 -7.50 3.16
N HIS A 139 8.66 -8.77 3.15
CA HIS A 139 10.05 -9.15 2.85
C HIS A 139 10.43 -8.95 1.37
N LYS A 140 9.49 -8.51 0.53
CA LYS A 140 9.69 -8.25 -0.89
C LYS A 140 9.74 -6.73 -1.11
N PRO A 141 10.66 -6.21 -1.93
CA PRO A 141 10.67 -4.79 -2.27
C PRO A 141 9.33 -4.34 -2.87
N VAL A 142 8.82 -3.22 -2.37
CA VAL A 142 7.60 -2.57 -2.82
C VAL A 142 7.94 -1.23 -3.45
N ILE A 143 7.51 -1.06 -4.70
CA ILE A 143 7.77 0.14 -5.51
C ILE A 143 6.45 0.85 -5.74
N SER A 144 6.38 2.15 -5.48
CA SER A 144 5.25 2.98 -5.90
C SER A 144 5.57 3.69 -7.23
N ALA A 145 4.62 3.63 -8.15
CA ALA A 145 4.62 4.34 -9.42
C ALA A 145 3.49 5.36 -9.43
N ILE A 146 3.85 6.65 -9.30
CA ILE A 146 2.94 7.71 -8.87
C ILE A 146 2.75 8.70 -10.01
N HIS A 147 1.50 9.02 -10.35
CA HIS A 147 1.17 10.05 -11.32
C HIS A 147 0.04 10.96 -10.84
N GLY A 148 -0.01 12.18 -11.37
CA GLY A 148 -0.99 13.17 -10.95
C GLY A 148 -1.04 13.35 -9.42
N ALA A 149 -2.26 13.38 -8.86
CA ALA A 149 -2.45 13.66 -7.44
C ALA A 149 -2.11 12.47 -6.52
N CYS A 150 -1.31 12.72 -5.47
CA CYS A 150 -1.06 11.83 -4.35
C CYS A 150 -1.31 12.59 -3.02
N VAL A 151 -2.49 12.41 -2.43
CA VAL A 151 -3.01 13.29 -1.37
C VAL A 151 -3.30 12.53 -0.06
N GLY A 152 -2.97 13.15 1.08
CA GLY A 152 -3.29 12.66 2.42
C GLY A 152 -2.84 11.22 2.64
N GLY A 153 -3.77 10.32 3.00
CA GLY A 153 -3.54 8.88 3.11
C GLY A 153 -2.77 8.21 1.97
N ALA A 154 -2.77 8.79 0.76
CA ALA A 154 -1.94 8.29 -0.34
C ALA A 154 -0.44 8.60 -0.15
N VAL A 155 -0.10 9.70 0.51
CA VAL A 155 1.26 10.02 0.97
C VAL A 155 1.71 8.99 2.01
N ASP A 156 0.83 8.62 2.96
CA ASP A 156 1.11 7.53 3.92
C ASP A 156 1.41 6.21 3.21
N LEU A 157 0.63 5.90 2.16
CA LEU A 157 0.83 4.72 1.32
C LEU A 157 2.21 4.71 0.68
N VAL A 158 2.57 5.75 -0.06
CA VAL A 158 3.82 5.76 -0.83
C VAL A 158 5.04 5.93 0.09
N ALA A 159 4.90 6.62 1.22
CA ALA A 159 5.94 6.72 2.24
C ALA A 159 6.24 5.36 2.90
N ALA A 160 5.26 4.45 2.95
CA ALA A 160 5.44 3.08 3.43
C ALA A 160 6.11 2.14 2.41
N THR A 161 6.29 2.55 1.16
CA THR A 161 7.00 1.77 0.13
C THR A 161 8.51 1.99 0.18
N ASP A 162 9.29 1.04 -0.34
CA ASP A 162 10.75 1.12 -0.34
C ASP A 162 11.27 2.13 -1.36
N ILE A 163 10.71 2.10 -2.57
CA ILE A 163 11.12 2.95 -3.69
C ILE A 163 9.90 3.68 -4.23
N ARG A 164 10.07 4.98 -4.51
CA ARG A 164 9.04 5.85 -5.08
C ARG A 164 9.53 6.41 -6.41
N PHE A 165 8.81 6.11 -7.48
CA PHE A 165 8.94 6.77 -8.78
C PHE A 165 7.72 7.65 -9.03
N CYS A 166 7.90 8.78 -9.71
CA CYS A 166 6.77 9.57 -10.15
C CYS A 166 6.91 10.11 -11.58
N SER A 167 5.77 10.38 -12.21
CA SER A 167 5.72 11.15 -13.46
C SER A 167 5.96 12.64 -13.21
N SER A 168 6.27 13.39 -14.27
CA SER A 168 6.54 14.83 -14.18
C SER A 168 5.32 15.67 -13.78
N ASP A 169 4.11 15.18 -14.00
CA ASP A 169 2.86 15.83 -13.59
C ASP A 169 2.41 15.46 -12.16
N ALA A 170 3.19 14.63 -11.46
CA ALA A 170 2.87 14.22 -10.11
C ALA A 170 3.02 15.36 -9.10
N TRP A 171 2.16 15.35 -8.09
CA TRP A 171 2.26 16.22 -6.94
C TRP A 171 1.72 15.54 -5.69
N PHE A 172 2.28 15.96 -4.55
CA PHE A 172 2.07 15.34 -3.25
C PHE A 172 1.54 16.37 -2.27
N GLN A 173 0.71 15.95 -1.34
CA GLN A 173 0.13 16.84 -0.33
C GLN A 173 -0.21 16.08 0.96
N VAL A 174 0.38 16.49 2.07
CA VAL A 174 -0.08 16.08 3.41
C VAL A 174 -1.31 16.93 3.72
N LYS A 175 -2.51 16.36 3.59
CA LYS A 175 -3.76 17.14 3.54
C LYS A 175 -4.48 17.19 4.89
N GLU A 176 -4.10 16.32 5.82
CA GLU A 176 -4.79 16.06 7.08
C GLU A 176 -4.94 17.34 7.92
N THR A 177 -3.89 18.15 8.02
CA THR A 177 -3.91 19.38 8.83
C THR A 177 -4.91 20.40 8.30
N GLU A 178 -5.08 20.54 6.99
CA GLU A 178 -6.12 21.40 6.41
C GLU A 178 -7.54 20.88 6.67
N LEU A 179 -7.70 19.58 6.89
CA LEU A 179 -8.98 18.95 7.23
C LEU A 179 -9.26 18.97 8.75
N GLY A 180 -8.34 19.50 9.56
CA GLY A 180 -8.46 19.52 11.02
C GLY A 180 -8.07 18.20 11.68
N PHE A 181 -7.31 17.34 10.98
CA PHE A 181 -6.81 16.07 11.50
C PHE A 181 -5.28 16.08 11.60
N THR A 182 -4.77 15.25 12.51
CA THR A 182 -3.36 14.89 12.53
C THR A 182 -3.15 13.70 11.61
N ALA A 183 -2.13 13.71 10.75
CA ALA A 183 -1.76 12.53 9.99
C ALA A 183 -1.28 11.42 10.92
N ASP A 184 -2.08 10.38 11.10
CA ASP A 184 -1.89 9.39 12.17
C ASP A 184 -1.70 7.96 11.65
N ILE A 185 -1.59 7.76 10.32
CA ILE A 185 -1.48 6.44 9.70
C ILE A 185 -0.12 6.14 9.05
N GLY A 186 0.83 7.09 9.04
CA GLY A 186 2.23 6.82 8.69
C GLY A 186 3.09 8.04 8.34
N THR A 187 2.50 9.08 7.75
CA THR A 187 3.21 10.23 7.18
C THR A 187 4.14 10.89 8.19
N LEU A 188 3.67 11.15 9.42
CA LEU A 188 4.49 11.79 10.45
C LEU A 188 5.69 10.94 10.89
N GLN A 189 5.59 9.62 10.74
CA GLN A 189 6.65 8.69 11.12
C GLN A 189 7.65 8.47 9.98
N LEU A 190 7.18 8.52 8.73
CA LEU A 190 7.94 8.06 7.57
C LEU A 190 8.46 9.20 6.68
N LEU A 191 7.69 10.27 6.51
CA LEU A 191 8.04 11.37 5.61
C LEU A 191 9.36 12.06 6.01
N PRO A 192 9.64 12.39 7.29
CA PRO A 192 10.90 13.03 7.66
C PRO A 192 12.14 12.22 7.26
N ALA A 193 12.07 10.89 7.44
CA ALA A 193 13.14 9.99 7.04
C ALA A 193 13.24 9.84 5.51
N ALA A 194 12.10 9.83 4.81
CA ALA A 194 12.06 9.70 3.36
C ALA A 194 12.63 10.91 2.61
N ILE A 195 12.52 12.12 3.16
CA ILE A 195 13.02 13.36 2.53
C ILE A 195 14.36 13.86 3.11
N GLY A 196 14.84 13.26 4.20
CA GLY A 196 16.13 13.63 4.82
C GLY A 196 16.20 15.04 5.45
N SER A 197 15.07 15.74 5.58
CA SER A 197 14.99 17.10 6.14
C SER A 197 13.77 17.25 7.05
N ASP A 198 13.98 17.24 8.36
CA ASP A 198 12.90 17.41 9.36
C ASP A 198 12.22 18.78 9.23
N SER A 199 12.99 19.84 8.95
CA SER A 199 12.46 21.20 8.78
C SER A 199 11.49 21.27 7.60
N LEU A 200 11.87 20.69 6.46
CA LEU A 200 10.99 20.67 5.30
C LEU A 200 9.76 19.78 5.56
N ALA A 201 9.93 18.64 6.22
CA ALA A 201 8.81 17.76 6.53
C ALA A 201 7.76 18.51 7.35
N ARG A 202 8.19 19.22 8.40
CA ARG A 202 7.32 20.07 9.23
C ARG A 202 6.63 21.15 8.42
N GLU A 203 7.34 21.82 7.50
CA GLU A 203 6.72 22.80 6.61
C GLU A 203 5.60 22.17 5.78
N LEU A 204 5.87 21.04 5.10
CA LEU A 204 4.88 20.35 4.26
C LEU A 204 3.68 19.86 5.07
N ILE A 205 3.91 19.34 6.29
CA ILE A 205 2.88 18.87 7.20
C ILE A 205 2.03 20.03 7.73
N LEU A 206 2.65 21.08 8.26
CA LEU A 206 1.95 22.18 8.94
C LEU A 206 1.23 23.12 7.97
N THR A 207 1.79 23.34 6.77
CA THR A 207 1.18 24.20 5.76
C THR A 207 0.16 23.45 4.90
N GLY A 208 0.28 22.12 4.81
CA GLY A 208 -0.48 21.30 3.88
C GLY A 208 -0.24 21.66 2.42
N ARG A 209 0.82 22.41 2.08
CA ARG A 209 1.07 22.83 0.70
C ARG A 209 1.39 21.63 -0.20
N ARG A 210 1.18 21.81 -1.50
CA ARG A 210 1.66 20.85 -2.50
C ARG A 210 3.18 20.94 -2.64
N PHE A 211 3.81 19.80 -2.85
CA PHE A 211 5.16 19.72 -3.41
C PHE A 211 5.11 18.87 -4.68
N TYR A 212 5.71 19.41 -5.75
CA TYR A 212 5.61 18.85 -7.10
C TYR A 212 6.78 17.92 -7.40
N ALA A 213 6.67 17.13 -8.47
CA ALA A 213 7.67 16.13 -8.88
C ALA A 213 9.13 16.62 -8.81
N GLU A 214 9.43 17.82 -9.31
CA GLU A 214 10.80 18.38 -9.26
C GLU A 214 11.31 18.59 -7.83
N GLU A 215 10.46 19.16 -6.97
CA GLU A 215 10.79 19.33 -5.55
C GLU A 215 10.92 17.98 -4.85
N ALA A 216 9.98 17.06 -5.09
CA ALA A 216 10.00 15.71 -4.55
C ALA A 216 11.29 14.96 -4.92
N PHE A 217 11.76 15.12 -6.15
CA PHE A 217 13.03 14.55 -6.61
C PHE A 217 14.23 15.21 -5.91
N ARG A 218 14.27 16.55 -5.87
CA ARG A 218 15.35 17.32 -5.23
C ARG A 218 15.51 16.99 -3.75
N VAL A 219 14.42 16.70 -3.05
CA VAL A 219 14.42 16.38 -1.61
C VAL A 219 14.56 14.88 -1.35
N GLY A 220 14.76 14.07 -2.39
CA GLY A 220 14.97 12.62 -2.26
C GLY A 220 13.73 11.81 -1.94
N PHE A 221 12.54 12.42 -1.95
CA PHE A 221 11.28 11.70 -1.75
C PHE A 221 11.04 10.70 -2.88
N VAL A 222 11.34 11.06 -4.12
CA VAL A 222 11.22 10.19 -5.31
C VAL A 222 12.56 10.06 -6.03
N ARG A 223 12.70 9.03 -6.89
CA ARG A 223 13.85 8.78 -7.77
C ARG A 223 13.47 8.84 -9.24
#